data_AF-A0A7X3VHW8-F1
#
_entry.id   AF-A0A7X3VHW8-F1
#
_cell.length_a   1.000
_cell.length_b   1.000
_cell.length_c   1.000
_cell.angle_alpha   90.00
_cell.angle_beta   90.00
_cell.angle_gamma   90.00
#
_symmetry.space_group_name_H-M   'P 1'
#
loop_
_entity.id
_entity.type
_entity.pdbx_description
1 polymer ?
#
loop_
_entity_poly.entity_id
_entity_poly.type
_entity_poly.pdbx_seq_one_letter_code
_entity_poly.pdbx_strand_id
1 'polypeptide(L)'
;LLLVLVLGSWGFTVIGTLFSAVTANNRLRELMLPLLVFPMTLPALIACVQLTTVILTGDPLGDSVAWLKLLFGFDVIFTLLGAVLLESVLLA
;
A
#
# COMPACT_ATOMS: atom_id res chain seq x y z
N LEU A 1 -3.71 14.66 9.77
CA LEU A 1 -3.37 13.32 10.31
C LEU A 1 -4.41 12.28 9.94
N LEU A 2 -5.69 12.52 10.20
CA LEU A 2 -6.77 11.54 9.94
C LEU A 2 -6.77 10.99 8.50
N LEU A 3 -6.60 11.85 7.50
CA LEU A 3 -6.50 11.43 6.09
C LEU A 3 -5.32 10.47 5.82
N VAL A 4 -4.15 10.77 6.40
CA VAL A 4 -2.93 9.96 6.23
C VAL A 4 -3.09 8.60 6.93
N LEU A 5 -3.75 8.58 8.09
CA LEU A 5 -4.05 7.35 8.81
C LEU A 5 -5.00 6.46 8.00
N VAL A 6 -6.08 7.04 7.45
CA VAL A 6 -7.04 6.29 6.63
C VAL A 6 -6.38 5.71 5.38
N LEU A 7 -5.63 6.52 4.63
CA LEU A 7 -4.91 6.06 3.43
C LEU A 7 -3.86 4.99 3.79
N GLY A 8 -3.02 5.25 4.79
CA GLY A 8 -2.02 4.28 5.25
C GLY A 8 -2.64 2.95 5.67
N SER A 9 -3.68 2.97 6.51
CA SER A 9 -4.38 1.76 6.95
C SER A 9 -5.04 1.02 5.79
N TRP A 10 -5.58 1.74 4.80
CA TRP A 10 -6.16 1.15 3.59
C TRP A 10 -5.10 0.39 2.79
N GLY A 11 -3.98 1.04 2.44
CA GLY A 11 -2.90 0.42 1.69
C GLY A 11 -2.34 -0.82 2.37
N PHE A 12 -2.13 -0.77 3.69
CA PHE A 12 -1.68 -1.93 4.46
C PHE A 12 -2.69 -3.09 4.44
N THR A 13 -3.98 -2.78 4.54
CA THR A 13 -5.04 -3.79 4.53
C THR A 13 -5.10 -4.49 3.17
N VAL A 14 -5.07 -3.72 2.06
CA VAL A 14 -5.09 -4.25 0.70
C VAL A 14 -3.90 -5.20 0.44
N ILE A 15 -2.71 -4.82 0.87
CA ILE A 15 -1.50 -5.66 0.72
C ILE A 15 -1.63 -6.95 1.55
N GLY A 16 -2.14 -6.85 2.78
CA GLY A 16 -2.38 -8.01 3.64
C GLY A 16 -3.40 -8.99 3.04
N THR A 17 -4.50 -8.46 2.48
CA THR A 17 -5.52 -9.26 1.80
C THR A 17 -4.97 -9.95 0.56
N LEU A 18 -4.21 -9.24 -0.27
CA LEU A 18 -3.52 -9.80 -1.44
C LEU A 18 -2.60 -10.96 -1.06
N PHE A 19 -1.80 -10.77 -0.01
CA PHE A 19 -0.90 -11.81 0.47
C PHE A 19 -1.66 -13.05 0.93
N SER A 20 -2.72 -12.86 1.73
CA SER A 20 -3.57 -13.96 2.21
C SER A 20 -4.20 -14.75 1.07
N ALA A 21 -4.68 -14.09 0.01
CA ALA A 21 -5.29 -14.73 -1.14
C ALA A 21 -4.29 -15.57 -1.95
N VAL A 22 -3.06 -15.07 -2.12
CA VAL A 22 -2.01 -15.80 -2.83
C VAL A 22 -1.55 -17.04 -2.03
N THR A 23 -1.39 -16.91 -0.71
CA THR A 23 -1.06 -18.06 0.17
C THR A 23 -2.14 -19.14 0.14
N ALA A 24 -3.42 -18.75 -0.02
CA ALA A 24 -4.52 -19.70 -0.06
C ALA A 24 -4.57 -20.56 -1.34
N ASN A 25 -4.10 -20.03 -2.49
CA ASN A 25 -4.36 -20.67 -3.79
C ASN A 25 -3.16 -21.29 -4.52
N ASN A 26 -1.90 -21.04 -4.13
CA ASN A 26 -0.76 -21.67 -4.85
C ASN A 26 0.50 -21.93 -4.00
N ARG A 27 0.93 -23.20 -3.94
CA ARG A 27 2.19 -23.70 -3.33
C ARG A 27 3.49 -23.23 -4.01
N LEU A 28 3.46 -22.26 -4.92
CA LEU A 28 4.58 -21.92 -5.78
C LEU A 28 5.04 -20.47 -5.56
N ARG A 29 6.26 -20.31 -5.00
CA ARG A 29 7.10 -19.09 -4.89
C ARG A 29 7.03 -18.27 -3.60
N GLU A 30 7.01 -18.95 -2.45
CA GLU A 30 7.12 -18.40 -1.09
C GLU A 30 8.32 -17.46 -0.82
N LEU A 31 9.30 -17.36 -1.73
CA LEU A 31 10.50 -16.52 -1.57
C LEU A 31 10.58 -15.31 -2.51
N MET A 32 9.81 -15.27 -3.61
CA MET A 32 9.90 -14.17 -4.58
C MET A 32 8.92 -13.03 -4.25
N LEU A 33 7.78 -13.34 -3.64
CA LEU A 33 6.72 -12.36 -3.33
C LEU A 33 7.06 -11.48 -2.12
N PRO A 34 7.41 -12.02 -0.93
CA PRO A 34 7.80 -11.19 0.22
C PRO A 34 8.95 -10.23 -0.08
N LEU A 35 9.90 -10.67 -0.91
CA LEU A 35 11.10 -9.91 -1.29
C LEU A 35 10.78 -8.77 -2.28
N LEU A 36 9.66 -8.85 -3.00
CA LEU A 36 9.16 -7.80 -3.91
C LEU A 36 8.08 -6.92 -3.24
N VAL A 37 7.29 -7.48 -2.33
CA VAL A 37 6.26 -6.77 -1.56
C VAL A 37 6.91 -5.82 -0.56
N PHE A 38 8.02 -6.21 0.06
CA PHE A 38 8.77 -5.35 0.98
C PHE A 38 9.26 -4.03 0.33
N PRO A 39 9.99 -4.05 -0.80
CA PRO A 39 10.38 -2.82 -1.47
C PRO A 39 9.20 -2.03 -2.02
N MET A 40 8.05 -2.67 -2.31
CA MET A 40 6.85 -1.95 -2.70
C MET A 40 6.11 -1.30 -1.52
N THR A 41 6.18 -1.84 -0.31
CA THR A 41 5.58 -1.22 0.89
C THR A 41 6.40 -0.03 1.42
N LEU A 42 7.72 -0.04 1.20
CA LEU A 42 8.61 1.04 1.65
C LEU A 42 8.20 2.45 1.17
N PRO A 43 7.89 2.70 -0.11
CA PRO A 43 7.42 4.01 -0.58
C PRO A 43 6.20 4.52 0.17
N ALA A 44 5.20 3.66 0.39
CA ALA A 44 3.97 4.02 1.09
C ALA A 44 4.24 4.33 2.58
N LEU A 45 5.12 3.55 3.21
CA LEU A 45 5.55 3.78 4.59
C LEU A 45 6.30 5.11 4.73
N ILE A 46 7.25 5.38 3.83
CA ILE A 46 8.03 6.63 3.81
C ILE A 46 7.09 7.82 3.58
N ALA A 47 6.13 7.72 2.67
CA ALA A 47 5.12 8.76 2.44
C ALA A 47 4.28 9.03 3.68
N CYS A 48 3.84 7.98 4.39
CA CYS A 48 3.11 8.13 5.65
C CYS A 48 3.94 8.85 6.71
N VAL A 49 5.20 8.45 6.92
CA VAL A 49 6.11 9.06 7.90
C VAL A 49 6.42 10.53 7.56
N GLN A 50 6.68 10.84 6.28
CA GLN A 50 6.88 12.21 5.81
C GLN A 50 5.65 13.08 6.08
N LEU A 51 4.45 12.60 5.69
CA LEU A 51 3.21 13.34 5.86
C LEU A 51 2.84 13.53 7.33
N THR A 52 3.04 12.51 8.19
CA THR A 52 2.79 12.68 9.63
C THR A 52 3.79 13.65 10.26
N THR A 53 5.07 13.60 9.86
CA THR A 53 6.09 14.54 10.35
C THR A 53 5.72 15.98 10.03
N VAL A 54 5.39 16.28 8.77
CA VAL A 54 5.00 17.63 8.31
C VAL A 54 3.77 18.14 9.07
N ILE A 55 2.78 17.27 9.29
CA ILE A 55 1.57 17.67 10.00
C ILE A 55 1.84 17.89 11.50
N LEU A 56 2.80 17.18 12.09
CA LEU A 56 3.18 17.35 13.49
C LEU A 56 4.12 18.56 13.71
N THR A 57 4.99 18.87 12.75
CA THR A 57 5.85 20.07 12.79
C THR A 57 5.10 21.34 12.40
N GLY A 58 3.94 21.21 11.73
CA GLY A 58 3.14 22.35 11.26
C GLY A 58 3.72 23.00 10.01
N ASP A 59 4.61 22.31 9.29
CA ASP A 59 5.24 22.82 8.07
C ASP A 59 4.22 22.97 6.92
N PRO A 60 4.47 23.89 5.98
CA PRO A 60 3.62 24.06 4.81
C PRO A 60 3.53 22.76 4.00
N LEU A 61 2.31 22.30 3.75
CA LEU A 61 2.02 21.09 2.97
C LEU A 61 2.49 21.16 1.51
N GLY A 62 2.96 22.31 1.02
CA GLY A 62 3.33 22.56 -0.37
C GLY A 62 4.33 21.55 -0.92
N ASP A 63 5.43 21.30 -0.21
CA ASP A 63 6.43 20.30 -0.61
C ASP A 63 5.94 18.86 -0.35
N SER A 64 4.94 18.68 0.51
CA SER A 64 4.43 17.38 0.91
C SER A 64 3.27 16.86 0.07
N VAL A 65 2.73 17.67 -0.85
CA VAL A 65 1.69 17.25 -1.80
C VAL A 65 2.16 16.08 -2.67
N ALA A 66 3.46 16.03 -3.00
CA ALA A 66 4.04 14.92 -3.76
C ALA A 66 3.90 13.58 -3.02
N TRP A 67 4.17 13.56 -1.72
CA TRP A 67 4.00 12.37 -0.87
C TRP A 67 2.54 11.96 -0.73
N LEU A 68 1.62 12.93 -0.65
CA LEU A 68 0.18 12.65 -0.63
C LEU A 68 -0.28 11.99 -1.94
N LYS A 69 0.16 12.53 -3.08
CA LYS A 69 -0.13 11.95 -4.40
C LYS A 69 0.46 10.55 -4.56
N LEU A 70 1.67 10.34 -4.06
CA LEU A 70 2.32 9.03 -4.06
C LEU A 70 1.51 8.02 -3.24
N LEU A 71 1.11 8.37 -2.02
CA LEU A 71 0.31 7.51 -1.15
C LEU A 71 -1.05 7.18 -1.79
N PHE A 72 -1.75 8.18 -2.31
CA PHE A 72 -3.03 7.98 -2.99
C PHE A 72 -2.90 7.13 -4.26
N GLY A 73 -1.90 7.40 -5.09
CA GLY A 73 -1.65 6.60 -6.30
C GLY A 73 -1.31 5.16 -5.97
N PHE A 74 -0.53 4.94 -4.92
CA PHE A 74 -0.21 3.63 -4.40
C PHE A 74 -1.47 2.86 -3.98
N ASP A 75 -2.33 3.47 -3.17
CA ASP A 75 -3.59 2.84 -2.73
C ASP A 75 -4.48 2.44 -3.90
N VAL A 76 -4.63 3.31 -4.90
CA VAL A 76 -5.45 3.03 -6.09
C VAL A 76 -4.88 1.86 -6.89
N ILE A 77 -3.58 1.88 -7.18
CA ILE A 77 -2.92 0.83 -7.97
C ILE A 77 -3.06 -0.53 -7.29
N PHE A 78 -2.74 -0.61 -5.99
CA PHE A 78 -2.78 -1.87 -5.26
C PHE A 78 -4.21 -2.37 -5.04
N THR A 79 -5.18 -1.47 -4.86
CA THR A 79 -6.60 -1.87 -4.73
C THR A 79 -7.11 -2.47 -6.04
N LEU A 80 -6.78 -1.84 -7.18
CA LEU A 80 -7.13 -2.38 -8.50
C LEU A 80 -6.43 -3.70 -8.78
N LEU A 81 -5.14 -3.79 -8.48
CA LEU A 81 -4.37 -5.02 -8.62
C LEU A 81 -4.96 -6.13 -7.75
N GLY A 82 -5.35 -5.80 -6.51
CA GLY A 82 -6.03 -6.66 -5.56
C GLY A 82 -7.36 -7.20 -6.08
N ALA A 83 -8.19 -6.33 -6.63
CA ALA A 83 -9.46 -6.72 -7.22
C ALA A 83 -9.28 -7.72 -8.37
N VAL A 84 -8.36 -7.43 -9.30
CA VAL A 84 -8.08 -8.31 -10.45
C VAL A 84 -7.48 -9.65 -10.01
N LEU A 85 -6.55 -9.64 -9.05
CA LEU A 85 -5.95 -10.86 -8.51
C LEU A 85 -6.99 -11.72 -7.78
N LEU A 86 -7.82 -11.13 -6.92
CA LEU A 86 -8.89 -11.84 -6.23
C LEU A 86 -9.90 -12.43 -7.20
N GLU A 87 -10.30 -11.67 -8.23
CA GLU A 87 -11.17 -12.16 -9.28
C GLU A 87 -10.54 -13.35 -10.02
N SER A 88 -9.26 -13.27 -10.39
CA SER A 88 -8.55 -14.38 -11.03
C SER A 88 -8.39 -15.62 -10.13
N VAL A 89 -8.31 -15.43 -8.82
CA VAL A 89 -8.17 -16.50 -7.81
C VAL A 89 -9.53 -17.16 -7.51
N LEU A 90 -10.61 -16.38 -7.50
CA LEU A 90 -11.97 -16.87 -7.21
C LEU A 90 -12.65 -17.51 -8.43
N LEU A 91 -12.25 -17.13 -9.66
CA LEU A 91 -12.83 -17.65 -10.91
C LEU A 91 -12.01 -18.79 -11.55
N ALA A 92 -10.85 -19.14 -11.01
CA ALA A 92 -9.99 -20.26 -11.46
C ALA A 92 -10.20 -21.50 -10.60
#